data_AF-A0A7C4Y6L3-F1
#
_entry.id   AF-A0A7C4Y6L3-F1
#
_cell.length_a   1.000
_cell.length_b   1.000
_cell.length_c   1.000
_cell.angle_alpha   90.00
_cell.angle_beta   90.00
_cell.angle_gamma   90.00
#
_symmetry.space_group_name_H-M   'P 1'
#
loop_
_entity.id
_entity.type
_entity.pdbx_description
1 polymer ?
#
loop_
_entity_poly.entity_id
_entity_poly.type
_entity_poly.pdbx_seq_one_letter_code
_entity_poly.pdbx_strand_id
1 'polypeptide(L)'
;MTQAEILQGLLESIHVVMSLYSMFFAITSAYIAGLYFFLARAPLALRVLAYGVLSIALVFLAGAASIQQRIQLGLHGAWAKQKGPIITAEALRNPLPTSIPLPPGWSQYDLGVALGWLSAAAVYLALGYLTFFYRWPAQHRS
;
A
#
# COMPACT_ATOMS: atom_id res chain seq x y z
N MET A 1 19.34 -20.98 -4.54
CA MET A 1 18.05 -21.16 -3.87
C MET A 1 17.32 -22.33 -4.49
N THR A 2 16.74 -23.19 -3.66
CA THR A 2 15.88 -24.29 -4.12
C THR A 2 14.47 -23.78 -4.47
N GLN A 3 13.69 -24.60 -5.16
CA GLN A 3 12.28 -24.31 -5.50
C GLN A 3 11.43 -24.04 -4.25
N ALA A 4 11.68 -24.83 -3.19
CA ALA A 4 11.01 -24.71 -1.90
C ALA A 4 11.35 -23.39 -1.19
N GLU A 5 12.62 -22.98 -1.19
CA GLU A 5 13.06 -21.71 -0.58
C GLU A 5 12.43 -20.49 -1.26
N ILE A 6 12.33 -20.48 -2.58
CA ILE A 6 11.72 -19.36 -3.31
C ILE A 6 10.21 -19.31 -3.01
N LEU A 7 9.54 -20.46 -3.00
CA LEU A 7 8.10 -20.53 -2.71
C LEU A 7 7.80 -20.11 -1.27
N GLN A 8 8.63 -20.53 -0.30
CA GLN A 8 8.55 -20.05 1.07
C GLN A 8 8.74 -18.53 1.14
N GLY A 9 9.75 -17.98 0.46
CA GLY A 9 9.97 -16.54 0.39
C GLY A 9 8.78 -15.77 -0.20
N LEU A 10 8.09 -16.33 -1.20
CA LEU A 10 6.87 -15.74 -1.76
C LEU A 10 5.71 -15.76 -0.76
N LEU A 11 5.53 -16.84 0.00
CA LEU A 11 4.50 -16.95 1.04
C LEU A 11 4.76 -15.98 2.21
N GLU A 12 6.00 -15.90 2.69
CA GLU A 12 6.42 -14.91 3.68
C GLU A 12 6.19 -13.49 3.14
N SER A 13 6.44 -13.29 1.85
CA SER A 13 6.24 -12.01 1.22
C SER A 13 4.78 -11.56 1.20
N ILE A 14 3.84 -12.49 0.99
CA ILE A 14 2.40 -12.25 1.09
C ILE A 14 2.05 -11.79 2.52
N HIS A 15 2.57 -12.45 3.55
CA HIS A 15 2.29 -12.08 4.94
C HIS A 15 2.76 -10.65 5.25
N VAL A 16 3.95 -10.28 4.78
CA VAL A 16 4.46 -8.90 4.94
C VAL A 16 3.59 -7.89 4.21
N VAL A 17 3.13 -8.17 2.98
CA VAL A 17 2.21 -7.28 2.26
C VAL A 17 0.90 -7.09 3.01
N MET A 18 0.31 -8.16 3.55
CA MET A 18 -0.90 -8.09 4.37
C MET A 18 -0.70 -7.26 5.64
N SER A 19 0.46 -7.38 6.27
CA SER A 19 0.84 -6.58 7.44
C SER A 19 0.97 -5.09 7.10
N LEU A 20 1.68 -4.75 6.02
CA LEU A 20 1.82 -3.38 5.53
C LEU A 20 0.46 -2.75 5.23
N TYR A 21 -0.44 -3.50 4.59
CA TYR A 21 -1.79 -3.04 4.30
C TYR A 21 -2.60 -2.80 5.59
N SER A 22 -2.50 -3.71 6.57
CA SER A 22 -3.16 -3.55 7.86
C SER A 22 -2.66 -2.30 8.61
N MET A 23 -1.35 -2.06 8.59
CA MET A 23 -0.75 -0.86 9.19
C MET A 23 -1.20 0.42 8.49
N PHE A 24 -1.28 0.42 7.15
CA PHE A 24 -1.85 1.52 6.37
C PHE A 24 -3.28 1.87 6.82
N PHE A 25 -4.14 0.85 6.95
CA PHE A 25 -5.51 1.03 7.41
C PHE A 25 -5.58 1.56 8.84
N ALA A 26 -4.74 1.04 9.74
CA ALA A 26 -4.68 1.48 11.12
C ALA A 26 -4.28 2.96 11.23
N ILE A 27 -3.21 3.38 10.53
CA ILE A 27 -2.75 4.77 10.51
C ILE A 27 -3.83 5.69 9.94
N THR A 28 -4.42 5.29 8.81
CA THR A 28 -5.48 6.07 8.14
C THR A 28 -6.70 6.23 9.05
N SER A 29 -7.15 5.14 9.68
CA SER A 29 -8.31 5.14 10.57
C SER A 29 -8.07 5.99 11.83
N ALA A 30 -6.89 5.84 12.45
CA ALA A 30 -6.50 6.64 13.61
C ALA A 30 -6.45 8.13 13.26
N TYR A 31 -5.93 8.48 12.08
CA TYR A 31 -5.89 9.86 11.62
C TYR A 31 -7.30 10.42 11.36
N ILE A 32 -8.18 9.66 10.68
CA ILE A 32 -9.58 10.06 10.46
C ILE A 32 -10.29 10.30 11.79
N ALA A 33 -10.13 9.40 12.76
CA ALA A 33 -10.69 9.57 14.10
C ALA A 33 -10.14 10.83 14.79
N GLY A 34 -8.81 11.01 14.80
CA GLY A 34 -8.18 12.22 15.34
C GLY A 34 -8.64 13.49 14.65
N LEU A 35 -8.92 13.40 13.34
CA LEU A 35 -9.41 14.51 12.54
C LEU A 35 -10.82 14.91 12.98
N TYR A 36 -11.71 13.93 13.10
CA TYR A 36 -13.10 14.14 13.52
C TYR A 36 -13.21 14.67 14.95
N PHE A 37 -12.44 14.13 15.90
CA PHE A 37 -12.57 14.48 17.32
C PHE A 37 -11.79 15.74 17.72
N PHE A 38 -10.60 15.97 17.14
CA PHE A 38 -9.69 17.04 17.59
C PHE A 38 -9.35 18.03 16.49
N LEU A 39 -8.82 17.56 15.35
CA LEU A 39 -8.23 18.47 14.36
C LEU A 39 -9.25 19.35 13.65
N ALA A 40 -10.52 18.91 13.54
CA ALA A 40 -11.60 19.71 12.97
C ALA A 40 -11.77 21.08 13.66
N ARG A 41 -11.40 21.20 14.94
CA ARG A 41 -11.49 22.44 15.74
C ARG A 41 -10.12 23.03 16.10
N ALA A 42 -9.03 22.38 15.72
CA ALA A 42 -7.68 22.77 16.08
C ALA A 42 -7.18 23.99 15.26
N PRO A 43 -6.29 24.82 15.83
CA PRO A 43 -5.60 25.87 15.09
C PRO A 43 -4.72 25.29 13.99
N LEU A 44 -4.45 26.10 12.95
CA LEU A 44 -3.72 25.66 11.75
C LEU A 44 -2.36 25.00 12.07
N ALA A 45 -1.60 25.55 13.03
CA ALA A 45 -0.30 25.00 13.42
C ALA A 45 -0.38 23.54 13.88
N LEU A 46 -1.40 23.18 14.66
CA LEU A 46 -1.58 21.81 15.14
C LEU A 46 -2.02 20.88 14.01
N ARG A 47 -2.80 21.37 13.05
CA ARG A 47 -3.17 20.61 11.85
C ARG A 47 -1.97 20.29 10.97
N VAL A 48 -1.11 21.28 10.74
CA VAL A 48 0.14 21.10 9.99
C VAL A 48 1.04 20.10 10.70
N LEU A 49 1.21 20.20 12.01
CA LEU A 49 2.01 19.26 12.78
C LEU A 49 1.46 17.83 12.69
N ALA A 50 0.17 17.64 12.91
CA ALA A 50 -0.44 16.31 12.84
C ALA A 50 -0.37 15.70 11.43
N TYR A 51 -0.62 16.51 10.39
CA TYR A 51 -0.46 16.06 9.01
C TYR A 51 1.00 15.78 8.66
N GLY A 52 1.95 16.53 9.22
CA GLY A 52 3.38 16.27 9.09
C GLY A 52 3.77 14.91 9.69
N VAL A 53 3.29 14.60 10.89
CA VAL A 53 3.50 13.28 11.53
C VAL A 53 2.88 12.16 10.69
N LEU A 54 1.65 12.34 10.19
CA LEU A 54 1.02 11.39 9.26
C LEU A 54 1.90 11.18 8.02
N SER A 55 2.41 12.26 7.43
CA SER A 55 3.25 12.21 6.22
C SER A 55 4.51 11.40 6.48
N ILE A 56 5.18 11.62 7.61
CA ILE A 56 6.38 10.85 8.01
C ILE A 56 6.04 9.36 8.17
N ALA A 57 4.92 9.05 8.84
CA ALA A 57 4.49 7.66 9.03
C ALA A 57 4.19 6.96 7.69
N LEU A 58 3.51 7.65 6.78
CA LEU A 58 3.20 7.12 5.44
C LEU A 58 4.46 7.01 4.57
N VAL A 59 5.41 7.94 4.66
CA VAL A 59 6.71 7.83 3.96
C VAL A 59 7.51 6.64 4.48
N PHE A 60 7.55 6.42 5.79
CA PHE A 60 8.18 5.25 6.38
C PHE A 60 7.54 3.94 5.87
N LEU A 61 6.21 3.88 5.87
CA LEU A 61 5.46 2.73 5.37
C LEU A 61 5.65 2.52 3.86
N ALA A 62 5.67 3.59 3.06
CA ALA A 62 5.98 3.55 1.64
C ALA A 62 7.40 3.04 1.37
N GLY A 63 8.37 3.43 2.21
CA GLY A 63 9.73 2.90 2.19
C GLY A 63 9.75 1.39 2.40
N ALA A 64 9.07 0.89 3.44
CA ALA A 64 8.95 -0.54 3.71
C ALA A 64 8.27 -1.29 2.55
N ALA A 65 7.19 -0.75 1.98
CA ALA A 65 6.52 -1.31 0.82
C ALA A 65 7.43 -1.38 -0.42
N SER A 66 8.25 -0.36 -0.65
CA SER A 66 9.19 -0.34 -1.78
C SER A 66 10.30 -1.39 -1.66
N ILE A 67 10.81 -1.63 -0.44
CA ILE A 67 11.78 -2.69 -0.16
C ILE A 67 11.11 -4.05 -0.42
N GLN A 68 9.89 -4.23 0.08
CA GLN A 68 9.15 -5.48 -0.10
C GLN A 68 8.87 -5.78 -1.58
N GLN A 69 8.49 -4.76 -2.35
CA GLN A 69 8.31 -4.87 -3.79
C GLN A 69 9.60 -5.32 -4.50
N ARG A 70 10.77 -4.78 -4.09
CA ARG A 70 12.07 -5.20 -4.64
C ARG A 70 12.41 -6.65 -4.30
N ILE A 71 12.10 -7.10 -3.08
CA ILE A 71 12.28 -8.50 -2.66
C ILE A 71 11.41 -9.43 -3.53
N GLN A 72 10.14 -9.09 -3.76
CA GLN A 72 9.24 -9.85 -4.63
C GLN A 72 9.76 -9.94 -6.06
N LEU A 73 10.21 -8.83 -6.63
CA LEU A 73 10.83 -8.82 -7.96
C LEU A 73 12.07 -9.72 -8.02
N GLY A 74 12.90 -9.71 -6.97
CA GLY A 74 14.05 -10.60 -6.84
C GLY A 74 13.66 -12.08 -6.81
N LEU A 75 12.61 -12.43 -6.04
CA LEU A 75 12.08 -13.79 -5.95
C LEU A 75 11.49 -14.27 -7.28
N HIS A 76 10.72 -13.42 -7.98
CA HIS A 76 10.22 -13.72 -9.32
C HIS A 76 11.37 -13.91 -10.32
N GLY A 77 12.41 -13.07 -10.25
CA GLY A 77 13.61 -13.20 -11.08
C GLY A 77 14.40 -14.48 -10.81
N ALA A 78 14.47 -14.92 -9.55
CA ALA A 78 15.07 -16.19 -9.17
C ALA A 78 14.25 -17.39 -9.68
N TRP A 79 12.91 -17.32 -9.58
CA TRP A 79 12.01 -18.35 -10.09
C TRP A 79 12.13 -18.54 -11.60
N ALA A 80 12.23 -17.43 -12.35
CA ALA A 80 12.36 -17.47 -13.81
C ALA A 80 13.64 -18.16 -14.31
N LYS A 81 14.68 -18.25 -13.48
CA LYS A 81 15.96 -18.91 -13.82
C LYS A 81 15.95 -20.42 -13.57
N GLN A 82 14.88 -20.97 -13.00
CA GLN A 82 14.82 -22.36 -12.60
C GLN A 82 14.52 -23.29 -13.78
N LYS A 83 15.24 -24.41 -13.89
CA LYS A 83 15.01 -25.42 -14.93
C LYS A 83 13.84 -26.32 -14.51
N GLY A 84 12.81 -26.41 -15.36
CA GLY A 84 11.61 -27.24 -15.13
C GLY A 84 10.73 -26.79 -13.95
N PRO A 85 10.24 -25.54 -13.94
CA PRO A 85 9.39 -25.07 -12.85
C PRO A 85 7.99 -25.70 -12.93
N ILE A 86 7.45 -26.10 -11.77
CA ILE A 86 6.10 -26.67 -11.64
C ILE A 86 5.03 -25.65 -12.08
N ILE A 87 5.30 -24.36 -11.89
CA ILE A 87 4.46 -23.23 -12.30
C ILE A 87 5.29 -22.31 -13.18
N THR A 88 4.79 -21.95 -14.37
CA THR A 88 5.50 -21.03 -15.25
C THR A 88 5.65 -19.66 -14.57
N ALA A 89 6.77 -18.97 -14.81
CA ALA A 89 7.00 -17.64 -14.23
C ALA A 89 5.90 -16.63 -14.60
N GLU A 90 5.27 -16.84 -15.76
CA GLU A 90 4.13 -16.04 -16.22
C GLU A 90 2.84 -16.32 -15.44
N ALA A 91 2.54 -17.59 -15.16
CA ALA A 91 1.41 -17.95 -14.31
C ALA A 91 1.58 -17.45 -12.86
N LEU A 92 2.83 -17.37 -12.37
CA LEU A 92 3.13 -16.83 -11.05
C LEU A 92 2.83 -15.32 -10.95
N ARG A 93 3.08 -14.56 -12.03
CA ARG A 93 2.80 -13.11 -12.10
C ARG A 93 1.35 -12.79 -12.49
N ASN A 94 0.62 -13.78 -13.01
CA ASN A 94 -0.77 -13.66 -13.46
C ASN A 94 -1.65 -14.75 -12.82
N PRO A 95 -1.92 -14.64 -11.51
CA PRO A 95 -2.65 -15.68 -10.77
C PRO A 95 -4.13 -15.79 -11.12
N LEU A 96 -4.77 -14.73 -11.62
CA LEU A 96 -6.18 -14.76 -12.01
C LEU A 96 -6.32 -15.27 -13.46
N PRO A 97 -7.28 -16.16 -13.74
CA PRO A 97 -7.50 -16.69 -15.10
C PRO A 97 -8.19 -15.69 -16.04
N THR A 98 -8.20 -14.40 -15.69
CA THR A 98 -8.99 -13.38 -16.39
C THR A 98 -8.18 -12.68 -17.49
N SER A 99 -8.80 -12.57 -18.66
CA SER A 99 -8.36 -11.74 -19.79
C SER A 99 -8.63 -10.26 -19.54
N ILE A 100 -8.10 -9.73 -18.43
CA ILE A 100 -8.11 -8.28 -18.21
C ILE A 100 -7.23 -7.67 -19.32
N PRO A 101 -7.73 -6.74 -20.15
CA PRO A 101 -6.92 -6.07 -21.15
C PRO A 101 -5.89 -5.20 -20.44
N LEU A 102 -4.69 -5.76 -20.26
CA LEU A 102 -3.54 -5.09 -19.68
C LEU A 102 -2.74 -4.41 -20.80
N PRO A 103 -2.10 -3.26 -20.52
CA PRO A 103 -1.13 -2.70 -21.44
C PRO A 103 -0.05 -3.72 -21.81
N PRO A 104 0.48 -3.70 -23.04
CA PRO A 104 1.52 -4.64 -23.45
C PRO A 104 2.70 -4.65 -22.46
N GLY A 105 3.07 -5.83 -21.98
CA GLY A 105 4.17 -6.03 -21.03
C GLY A 105 3.81 -5.86 -19.54
N TRP A 106 2.55 -5.58 -19.20
CA TRP A 106 2.09 -5.54 -17.81
C TRP A 106 1.57 -6.90 -17.36
N SER A 107 1.98 -7.32 -16.16
CA SER A 107 1.38 -8.46 -15.45
C SER A 107 0.34 -8.00 -14.43
N GLN A 108 -0.51 -8.91 -13.98
CA GLN A 108 -1.47 -8.63 -12.91
C GLN A 108 -0.79 -8.15 -11.62
N TYR A 109 0.41 -8.67 -11.35
CA TYR A 109 1.28 -8.16 -10.29
C TYR A 109 1.55 -6.66 -10.43
N ASP A 110 1.96 -6.21 -11.62
CA ASP A 110 2.30 -4.80 -11.86
C ASP A 110 1.06 -3.90 -11.71
N LEU A 111 -0.10 -4.38 -12.16
CA LEU A 111 -1.38 -3.71 -11.94
C LEU A 111 -1.71 -3.60 -10.44
N GLY A 112 -1.55 -4.68 -9.68
CA GLY A 112 -1.80 -4.68 -8.23
C GLY A 112 -0.90 -3.69 -7.49
N VAL A 113 0.39 -3.65 -7.84
CA VAL A 113 1.33 -2.66 -7.30
C VAL A 113 0.89 -1.24 -7.65
N ALA A 114 0.55 -0.97 -8.91
CA ALA A 114 0.11 0.35 -9.34
C ALA A 114 -1.16 0.82 -8.60
N LEU A 115 -2.15 -0.06 -8.45
CA LEU A 115 -3.38 0.21 -7.68
C LEU A 115 -3.08 0.46 -6.20
N GLY A 116 -2.13 -0.27 -5.61
CA GLY A 116 -1.67 -0.05 -4.24
C GLY A 116 -1.09 1.35 -4.04
N TRP A 117 -0.18 1.76 -4.92
CA TRP A 117 0.40 3.12 -4.87
C TRP A 117 -0.63 4.21 -5.14
N LEU A 118 -1.51 4.00 -6.13
CA LEU A 118 -2.56 4.96 -6.48
C LEU A 118 -3.54 5.16 -5.32
N SER A 119 -3.96 4.08 -4.66
CA SER A 119 -4.86 4.14 -3.52
C SER A 119 -4.21 4.85 -2.32
N ALA A 120 -2.94 4.56 -2.01
CA ALA A 120 -2.20 5.27 -0.97
C ALA A 120 -2.08 6.78 -1.26
N ALA A 121 -1.76 7.15 -2.50
CA ALA A 121 -1.70 8.55 -2.92
C ALA A 121 -3.06 9.24 -2.81
N ALA A 122 -4.13 8.58 -3.26
CA ALA A 122 -5.49 9.11 -3.19
C ALA A 122 -5.93 9.37 -1.75
N VAL A 123 -5.66 8.41 -0.84
CA VAL A 123 -5.96 8.58 0.60
C VAL A 123 -5.16 9.74 1.20
N TYR A 124 -3.87 9.84 0.91
CA TYR A 124 -3.04 10.94 1.40
C TYR A 124 -3.59 12.30 0.96
N LEU A 125 -3.92 12.46 -0.33
CA LEU A 125 -4.50 13.69 -0.87
C LEU A 125 -5.89 13.99 -0.26
N ALA A 126 -6.73 12.97 -0.11
CA ALA A 126 -8.04 13.12 0.52
C ALA A 126 -7.92 13.58 1.98
N LEU A 127 -7.01 13.00 2.76
CA LEU A 127 -6.75 13.42 4.13
C LEU A 127 -6.20 14.86 4.18
N GLY A 128 -5.30 15.22 3.27
CA GLY A 128 -4.81 16.60 3.15
C GLY A 128 -5.95 17.59 2.87
N TYR A 129 -6.84 17.23 1.94
CA TYR A 129 -8.04 18.02 1.66
C TYR A 129 -8.93 18.18 2.90
N LEU A 130 -9.21 17.08 3.60
CA LEU A 130 -10.05 17.08 4.81
C LEU A 130 -9.44 17.86 5.98
N THR A 131 -8.11 17.88 6.09
CA THR A 131 -7.39 18.57 7.15
C THR A 131 -7.36 20.08 6.94
N PHE A 132 -7.12 20.55 5.72
CA PHE A 132 -6.86 21.96 5.46
C PHE A 132 -8.01 22.72 4.80
N PHE A 133 -8.77 22.08 3.90
CA PHE A 133 -9.72 22.77 3.03
C PHE A 133 -11.17 22.48 3.37
N TYR A 134 -11.46 21.27 3.89
CA TYR A 134 -12.82 20.91 4.24
C TYR A 134 -13.33 21.68 5.46
N ARG A 135 -14.50 22.31 5.31
CA ARG A 135 -15.20 23.02 6.37
C ARG A 135 -16.12 22.05 7.11
N TRP A 136 -15.68 21.61 8.28
CA TRP A 136 -16.48 20.74 9.13
C TRP A 136 -17.71 21.49 9.65
N PRO A 137 -18.95 20.98 9.43
CA PRO A 137 -20.14 21.61 9.97
C PRO A 137 -20.04 21.67 11.49
N ALA A 138 -20.38 22.81 12.08
CA ALA A 138 -20.39 22.97 13.53
C ALA A 138 -21.37 21.94 14.12
N GLN A 139 -20.86 20.92 14.80
CA GLN A 139 -21.70 20.04 15.60
C GLN A 139 -22.41 20.90 16.64
N HIS A 140 -23.70 21.16 16.43
CA HIS A 140 -24.59 21.62 17.48
C HIS A 140 -24.53 20.59 18.60
N ARG A 141 -23.82 20.93 19.68
CA ARG A 141 -23.98 20.25 20.95
C ARG A 141 -25.35 20.67 21.47
N SER A 142 -26.35 19.83 21.26
CA SER A 142 -27.55 19.80 22.10
C SER A 142 -27.18 19.37 23.51
#